data_AF-A0A7G9Z3P6-F1
#
_entry.id   AF-A0A7G9Z3P6-F1
#
_cell.length_a   1.000
_cell.length_b   1.000
_cell.length_c   1.000
_cell.angle_alpha   90.00
_cell.angle_beta   90.00
_cell.angle_gamma   90.00
#
_symmetry.space_group_name_H-M   'P 1'
#
loop_
_entity.id
_entity.type
_entity.pdbx_description
1 polymer ?
#
loop_
_entity_poly.entity_id
_entity_poly.type
_entity_poly.pdbx_seq_one_letter_code
_entity_poly.pdbx_strand_id
1 'polypeptide(L)' 'MGVFASRSPSRPNYIGLCVAGLAKLEGNILSVKGLDAFEGSSIIDIKPYIPRIDAFPEAAVPQWARHP' A
#
# COMPACT_ATOMS: atom_id res chain seq x y z
N MET A 1 4.82 11.78 16.89
CA MET A 1 3.65 10.92 16.55
C MET A 1 4.07 9.47 16.72
N GLY A 2 3.21 8.61 17.27
CA GLY A 2 3.53 7.19 17.40
C GLY A 2 3.49 6.46 16.06
N VAL A 3 4.24 5.36 15.94
CA VAL A 3 4.35 4.59 14.68
C VAL A 3 3.01 4.13 14.13
N PHE A 4 2.07 3.71 14.99
CA PHE A 4 0.74 3.24 14.61
C PHE A 4 -0.20 4.34 14.10
N ALA A 5 0.10 5.60 14.41
CA ALA A 5 -0.61 6.72 13.82
C ALA A 5 -0.02 7.11 12.46
N SER A 6 1.04 6.45 11.97
CA SER A 6 1.77 6.81 10.74
C SER A 6 1.83 5.68 9.72
N ARG A 7 2.47 5.94 8.58
CA ARG A 7 2.86 4.94 7.57
C ARG A 7 4.36 4.62 7.59
N SER A 8 5.10 4.96 8.65
CA SER A 8 6.57 4.75 8.71
C SER A 8 6.97 3.29 8.42
N PRO A 9 8.02 3.04 7.61
CA PRO A 9 8.54 1.69 7.40
C PRO A 9 9.18 1.11 8.67
N SER A 10 9.65 1.96 9.59
CA SER A 10 10.22 1.55 10.88
C SER A 10 9.11 1.23 11.88
N ARG A 11 8.64 -0.02 11.88
CA ARG A 11 7.53 -0.53 12.72
C ARG A 11 7.84 -1.94 13.25
N PRO A 12 7.16 -2.41 14.31
CA PRO A 12 7.47 -3.72 14.91
C PRO A 12 7.39 -4.91 13.94
N ASN A 13 6.44 -4.87 12.99
CA ASN A 13 6.30 -5.86 11.92
C ASN A 13 6.44 -5.16 10.57
N TYR A 14 7.51 -5.42 9.82
CA TYR A 14 7.87 -4.74 8.56
C TYR A 14 6.97 -5.11 7.36
N ILE A 15 5.66 -4.98 7.53
CA ILE A 15 4.65 -5.25 6.51
C ILE A 15 4.18 -3.90 5.94
N GLY A 16 4.54 -3.67 4.68
CA GLY A 16 4.01 -2.59 3.85
C GLY A 16 2.66 -2.96 3.24
N LEU A 17 1.81 -1.96 3.01
CA LEU A 17 0.54 -2.13 2.32
C LEU A 17 0.46 -1.10 1.19
N CYS A 18 0.27 -1.60 -0.01
CA CYS A 18 0.14 -0.81 -1.22
C CYS A 18 -1.09 -1.27 -2.01
N VAL A 19 -1.84 -0.31 -2.57
CA VAL A 19 -2.82 -0.58 -3.61
C VAL A 19 -2.16 -0.23 -4.94
N ALA A 20 -1.89 -1.26 -5.75
CA ALA A 20 -1.23 -1.10 -7.04
C ALA A 20 -2.20 -1.43 -8.18
N GLY A 21 -2.15 -0.65 -9.27
CA GLY A 21 -2.93 -0.92 -10.47
C GLY A 21 -2.29 -2.01 -11.32
N LEU A 22 -3.00 -3.10 -11.58
CA LEU A 22 -2.53 -4.15 -12.49
C LEU A 22 -2.49 -3.61 -13.92
N ALA A 23 -1.31 -3.66 -14.54
CA ALA A 23 -1.10 -3.24 -15.93
C ALA A 23 -1.00 -4.43 -16.89
N LYS A 24 -0.39 -5.54 -16.44
CA LYS A 24 -0.18 -6.73 -17.27
C LYS A 24 -0.02 -7.98 -16.40
N LEU A 25 -0.49 -9.11 -16.92
CA LEU A 25 -0.27 -10.45 -16.36
C LEU A 25 0.39 -11.32 -17.43
N GLU A 26 1.55 -11.89 -17.10
CA GLU A 26 2.29 -12.82 -17.96
C GLU A 26 2.77 -14.02 -17.14
N GLY A 27 2.03 -15.13 -17.22
CA GLY A 27 2.31 -16.30 -16.40
C GLY A 27 2.20 -15.98 -14.91
N ASN A 28 3.33 -16.04 -14.20
CA ASN A 28 3.45 -15.71 -12.78
C ASN A 28 3.99 -14.29 -12.51
N ILE A 29 4.09 -13.45 -13.54
CA ILE A 29 4.61 -12.08 -13.44
C ILE A 29 3.46 -11.08 -13.55
N LEU A 30 3.36 -10.18 -12.56
CA LEU A 30 2.46 -9.04 -12.54
C LEU A 30 3.24 -7.75 -12.77
N SER A 31 2.93 -7.05 -13.86
CA SER A 31 3.38 -5.66 -14.02
C SER A 31 2.34 -4.74 -13.40
N VAL A 32 2.75 -3.91 -12.45
CA VAL A 32 1.85 -3.03 -11.69
C VAL A 32 2.32 -1.58 -11.69
N LYS A 33 1.40 -0.65 -11.43
CA LYS A 33 1.69 0.78 -11.23
C LYS A 33 1.39 1.19 -9.80
N GLY A 34 2.27 1.99 -9.20
CA GLY A 34 2.07 2.56 -7.87
C GLY A 34 2.63 1.75 -6.70
N LEU A 35 3.34 0.64 -6.96
CA LEU A 35 4.06 -0.10 -5.93
C LEU A 35 5.18 0.77 -5.33
N ASP A 36 5.21 0.88 -4.01
CA ASP A 36 6.13 1.73 -3.23
C ASP A 36 7.18 0.90 -2.45
N ALA A 37 7.61 -0.21 -3.03
CA ALA A 37 8.63 -1.10 -2.46
C ALA A 37 9.98 -0.94 -3.19
N PHE A 38 11.09 -1.16 -2.47
CA PHE A 38 12.40 -1.23 -3.09
C PHE A 38 12.54 -2.51 -3.93
N GLU A 39 13.39 -2.46 -4.94
CA GLU A 39 13.75 -3.63 -5.73
C GLU A 39 14.25 -4.78 -4.84
N GLY A 40 13.77 -6.00 -5.12
CA GLY A 40 14.07 -7.19 -4.31
C GLY A 40 13.27 -7.34 -3.02
N SER A 41 12.36 -6.40 -2.69
CA SER A 41 11.48 -6.54 -1.53
C SER A 41 10.54 -7.76 -1.67
N SER A 42 10.45 -8.58 -0.61
CA SER A 42 9.60 -9.78 -0.61
C SER A 42 8.11 -9.44 -0.67
N ILE A 43 7.36 -10.16 -1.51
CA ILE A 43 5.90 -10.14 -1.51
C ILE A 43 5.38 -11.19 -0.53
N ILE A 44 4.51 -10.78 0.38
CA ILE A 44 3.95 -11.66 1.43
C ILE A 44 2.55 -12.15 1.05
N ASP A 45 1.75 -11.31 0.39
CA ASP A 45 0.35 -11.60 0.05
C ASP A 45 -0.12 -10.71 -1.11
N ILE A 46 -1.11 -11.19 -1.87
CA ILE A 46 -1.75 -10.46 -2.97
C ILE A 46 -3.25 -10.71 -2.88
N LYS A 47 -4.05 -9.63 -2.87
CA LYS A 47 -5.52 -9.69 -2.85
C LYS A 47 -6.10 -8.71 -3.87
N PRO A 48 -7.27 -9.02 -4.45
CA PRO A 48 -7.97 -8.06 -5.31
C PRO A 48 -8.42 -6.86 -4.47
N TYR A 49 -8.27 -5.65 -5.02
CA TYR A 49 -8.91 -4.45 -4.46
C TYR A 49 -10.39 -4.46 -4.84
N ILE A 50 -11.26 -4.46 -3.83
CA ILE A 50 -12.72 -4.47 -3.98
C ILE A 50 -13.23 -3.12 -3.47
N PRO A 51 -13.57 -2.16 -4.35
CA PRO A 51 -13.93 -0.80 -3.95
C PRO A 51 -15.04 -0.73 -2.89
N ARG A 52 -16.02 -1.63 -2.93
CA ARG A 52 -17.11 -1.69 -1.94
C ARG A 52 -16.62 -1.98 -0.51
N ILE A 53 -15.47 -2.61 -0.35
CA ILE A 53 -14.92 -3.06 0.93
C ILE A 53 -13.70 -2.23 1.33
N ASP A 54 -12.86 -1.87 0.36
CA ASP A 54 -11.56 -1.26 0.60
C ASP A 54 -11.55 0.27 0.40
N ALA A 55 -12.56 0.85 -0.26
CA ALA A 55 -12.65 2.30 -0.46
C ALA A 55 -13.45 2.96 0.66
N PHE A 56 -12.88 4.02 1.23
CA PHE A 56 -13.54 4.89 2.22
C PHE A 56 -13.47 6.34 1.70
N PRO A 57 -14.37 6.74 0.78
CA PRO A 57 -14.33 8.06 0.14
C PRO A 57 -14.40 9.24 1.12
N GLU A 58 -15.00 9.03 2.29
CA GLU A 58 -15.15 9.99 3.38
C GLU A 58 -13.93 10.07 4.33
N ALA A 59 -12.90 9.27 4.11
CA ALA A 59 -11.71 9.28 4.95
C ALA A 59 -11.01 10.65 4.94
N ALA A 60 -10.70 11.18 6.13
CA ALA A 60 -10.02 12.46 6.27
C ALA A 60 -8.52 12.29 6.55
N VAL A 61 -7.70 13.14 5.91
CA VAL A 61 -6.26 13.20 6.20
C VAL A 61 -6.03 14.09 7.43
N PRO A 62 -5.44 13.56 8.52
CA PRO A 62 -5.17 14.35 9.71
C PRO A 62 -4.12 15.43 9.42
N GLN A 63 -4.19 16.56 10.12
CA GLN A 63 -3.40 17.75 9.81
C GLN A 63 -1.89 17.49 9.70
N TRP A 64 -1.34 16.65 10.58
CA TRP A 64 0.09 16.31 10.59
C TRP A 64 0.51 15.43 9.39
N ALA A 65 -0.42 14.76 8.72
CA ALA A 65 -0.19 13.89 7.57
C ALA A 65 -0.42 14.60 6.24
N ARG A 66 -0.98 15.82 6.29
CA ARG A 66 -1.10 16.66 5.11
C ARG A 66 0.32 17.08 4.75
N HIS A 67 0.85 16.52 3.68
CA HIS A 67 2.00 17.14 3.02
C HIS A 67 1.58 18.52 2.51
N PRO A 68 2.47 19.53 2.48
CA PRO A 68 2.33 20.58 1.48
C PRO A 68 2.36 20.00 0.06
#